data_AF-A0A6P0TRH0-F1
#
_entry.id   AF-A0A6P0TRH0-F1
#
_cell.length_a   1.000
_cell.length_b   1.000
_cell.length_c   1.000
_cell.angle_alpha   90.00
_cell.angle_beta   90.00
_cell.angle_gamma   90.00
#
_symmetry.space_group_name_H-M   'P 1'
#
loop_
_entity.id
_entity.type
_entity.pdbx_description
1 polymer ?
#
loop_
_entity_poly.entity_id
_entity_poly.type
_entity_poly.pdbx_seq_one_letter_code
_entity_poly.pdbx_strand_id
1 'polypeptide(L)'
;SWGVTPQETVILEWDTFSEAADEAGISRLYGGIHFDDGDLNGRELGREVGESVWERTQSVIAPNVVIGTNDDDDLIGTSENNLMYGNRGDDIIQGLDGNDLLHGGKGDDTVDGGIGDDIIGGQMGDDILTGGAGGDMFEFGFGYGDDTIADFEDGIDMIGLKGGLSFEQLSISQIGNDTRISGDRLSIILQGVEISAIDIDDFMEMV
;
A
#
# COMPACT_ATOMS: atom_id res chain seq x y z
N SER A 1 -36.92 -14.36 28.51
CA SER A 1 -36.03 -15.00 27.53
C SER A 1 -35.94 -14.07 26.34
N TRP A 2 -34.89 -13.25 26.28
CA TRP A 2 -34.68 -12.33 25.18
C TRP A 2 -33.94 -13.06 24.06
N GLY A 3 -34.53 -13.00 22.86
CA GLY A 3 -34.00 -13.63 21.67
C GLY A 3 -32.78 -12.89 21.13
N VAL A 4 -31.89 -13.64 20.50
CA VAL A 4 -30.80 -13.10 19.69
C VAL A 4 -31.12 -13.45 18.25
N THR A 5 -31.40 -12.44 17.44
CA THR A 5 -31.42 -12.53 15.98
C THR A 5 -30.02 -12.87 15.48
N PRO A 6 -29.85 -13.70 14.42
CA PRO A 6 -28.54 -13.88 13.80
C PRO A 6 -28.09 -12.53 13.24
N GLN A 7 -26.98 -12.01 13.76
CA GLN A 7 -26.23 -10.94 13.11
C GLN A 7 -25.62 -11.49 11.82
N GLU A 8 -25.49 -10.57 10.87
CA GLU A 8 -25.21 -10.78 9.46
C GLU A 8 -23.99 -11.66 9.20
N THR A 9 -24.08 -12.46 8.13
CA THR A 9 -22.95 -13.24 7.60
C THR A 9 -21.89 -12.26 7.10
N VAL A 10 -20.79 -12.10 7.85
CA VAL A 10 -19.58 -11.47 7.31
C VAL A 10 -18.87 -12.52 6.47
N ILE A 11 -18.94 -12.36 5.15
CA ILE A 11 -18.14 -13.14 4.20
C ILE A 11 -16.80 -12.41 4.11
N LEU A 12 -15.77 -12.92 4.78
CA LEU A 12 -14.39 -12.58 4.44
C LEU A 12 -14.01 -13.47 3.24
N GLU A 13 -14.01 -12.87 2.05
CA GLU A 13 -13.59 -13.54 0.82
C GLU A 13 -12.07 -13.77 0.89
N TRP A 14 -11.67 -15.02 0.67
CA TRP A 14 -10.27 -15.47 0.58
C TRP A 14 -9.50 -14.87 -0.62
N ASP A 15 -10.07 -13.87 -1.29
CA ASP A 15 -9.48 -13.18 -2.44
C ASP A 15 -8.41 -12.17 -2.03
N THR A 16 -8.46 -11.61 -0.81
CA THR A 16 -7.49 -10.58 -0.38
C THR A 16 -6.05 -11.07 -0.31
N PHE A 17 -5.83 -12.32 0.12
CA PHE A 17 -4.48 -12.87 0.22
C PHE A 17 -3.91 -13.29 -1.14
N SER A 18 -4.76 -13.73 -2.07
CA SER A 18 -4.33 -13.99 -3.45
C SER A 18 -3.96 -12.68 -4.13
N GLU A 19 -4.77 -11.63 -3.96
CA GLU A 19 -4.50 -10.30 -4.51
C GLU A 19 -3.19 -9.72 -3.97
N ALA A 20 -3.01 -9.64 -2.64
CA ALA A 20 -1.78 -9.11 -2.05
C ALA A 20 -0.53 -9.94 -2.41
N ALA A 21 -0.63 -11.28 -2.47
CA ALA A 21 0.49 -12.14 -2.84
C ALA A 21 0.81 -12.13 -4.35
N ASP A 22 -0.20 -11.95 -5.20
CA ASP A 22 -0.02 -11.79 -6.65
C ASP A 22 0.53 -10.39 -6.97
N GLU A 23 0.04 -9.34 -6.30
CA GLU A 23 0.53 -7.96 -6.43
C GLU A 23 1.96 -7.78 -5.90
N ALA A 24 2.30 -8.42 -4.77
CA ALA A 24 3.66 -8.47 -4.24
C ALA A 24 4.59 -9.46 -4.97
N GLY A 25 4.10 -10.20 -5.97
CA GLY A 25 4.89 -11.18 -6.74
C GLY A 25 5.38 -12.42 -5.96
N ILE A 26 4.91 -12.60 -4.72
CA ILE A 26 5.30 -13.68 -3.79
C ILE A 26 4.43 -14.95 -3.92
N SER A 27 3.40 -14.92 -4.76
CA SER A 27 2.51 -16.04 -5.10
C SER A 27 3.25 -17.36 -5.43
N ARG A 28 4.46 -17.29 -5.99
CA ARG A 28 5.30 -18.47 -6.29
C ARG A 28 5.93 -19.17 -5.08
N LEU A 29 5.90 -18.55 -3.90
CA LEU A 29 6.51 -19.09 -2.67
C LEU A 29 5.55 -19.98 -1.86
N TYR A 30 4.23 -19.78 -2.01
CA TYR A 30 3.18 -20.46 -1.24
C TYR A 30 2.44 -21.50 -2.09
N GLY A 31 3.13 -22.60 -2.41
CA GLY A 31 2.54 -23.75 -3.10
C GLY A 31 1.12 -24.06 -2.60
N GLY A 32 0.16 -23.97 -3.52
CA GLY A 32 -1.27 -23.90 -3.26
C GLY A 32 -1.78 -24.85 -2.18
N ILE A 33 -2.50 -24.28 -1.22
CA ILE A 33 -3.32 -25.02 -0.28
C ILE A 33 -4.78 -24.67 -0.58
N HIS A 34 -5.48 -25.60 -1.25
CA HIS A 34 -6.92 -25.59 -1.41
C HIS A 34 -7.55 -26.43 -0.29
N PHE A 35 -8.56 -25.89 0.40
CA PHE A 35 -9.43 -26.66 1.29
C PHE A 35 -10.86 -26.66 0.74
N ASP A 36 -11.24 -27.79 0.13
CA ASP A 36 -12.64 -28.11 -0.16
C ASP A 36 -13.34 -28.57 1.13
N ASP A 37 -14.58 -28.10 1.32
CA ASP A 37 -15.58 -28.55 2.32
C ASP A 37 -15.54 -27.93 3.74
N GLY A 38 -16.25 -26.80 3.88
CA GLY A 38 -17.54 -26.77 4.60
C GLY A 38 -17.66 -27.04 6.11
N ASP A 39 -16.61 -27.38 6.85
CA ASP A 39 -16.73 -27.62 8.31
C ASP A 39 -16.23 -26.43 9.16
N LEU A 40 -17.09 -25.88 10.01
CA LEU A 40 -16.83 -24.68 10.81
C LEU A 40 -15.71 -24.88 11.86
N ASN A 41 -15.40 -26.13 12.22
CA ASN A 41 -14.23 -26.45 13.06
C ASN A 41 -12.91 -26.37 12.29
N GLY A 42 -12.92 -26.52 10.97
CA GLY A 42 -11.75 -26.38 10.10
C GLY A 42 -11.41 -24.93 9.79
N ARG A 43 -12.36 -23.99 9.95
CA ARG A 43 -12.13 -22.55 9.79
C ARG A 43 -11.47 -21.92 11.00
N GLU A 44 -11.84 -22.34 12.21
CA GLU A 44 -11.20 -21.84 13.44
C GLU A 44 -9.81 -22.45 13.63
N LEU A 45 -9.63 -23.75 13.31
CA LEU A 45 -8.30 -24.37 13.20
C LEU A 45 -7.51 -23.85 12.00
N GLY A 46 -8.15 -23.50 10.89
CA GLY A 46 -7.51 -22.88 9.71
C GLY A 46 -7.08 -21.45 9.99
N ARG A 47 -7.82 -20.72 10.84
CA ARG A 47 -7.46 -19.40 11.36
C ARG A 47 -6.32 -19.51 12.37
N GLU A 48 -6.40 -20.44 13.32
CA GLU A 48 -5.37 -20.63 14.36
C GLU A 48 -4.07 -21.22 13.77
N VAL A 49 -4.17 -22.11 12.77
CA VAL A 49 -3.04 -22.59 11.96
C VAL A 49 -2.58 -21.51 10.99
N GLY A 50 -3.47 -20.70 10.41
CA GLY A 50 -3.14 -19.56 9.55
C GLY A 50 -2.35 -18.50 10.31
N GLU A 51 -2.82 -18.09 11.49
CA GLU A 51 -2.16 -17.17 12.43
C GLU A 51 -0.88 -17.78 13.02
N SER A 52 -0.88 -19.06 13.42
CA SER A 52 0.33 -19.72 13.94
C SER A 52 1.38 -20.00 12.86
N VAL A 53 0.95 -20.31 11.63
CA VAL A 53 1.84 -20.38 10.47
C VAL A 53 2.28 -18.97 10.14
N TRP A 54 1.43 -17.96 10.15
CA TRP A 54 1.78 -16.56 9.94
C TRP A 54 2.85 -16.05 10.93
N GLU A 55 2.65 -16.21 12.24
CA GLU A 55 3.66 -15.86 13.26
C GLU A 55 4.97 -16.63 13.07
N ARG A 56 4.89 -17.89 12.61
CA ARG A 56 6.09 -18.71 12.33
C ARG A 56 6.69 -18.47 10.95
N THR A 57 5.95 -17.86 10.03
CA THR A 57 6.35 -17.63 8.63
C THR A 57 6.77 -16.19 8.43
N GLN A 58 6.30 -15.19 9.20
CA GLN A 58 7.00 -13.90 9.37
C GLN A 58 8.47 -14.13 9.80
N SER A 59 8.73 -15.20 10.57
CA SER A 59 10.09 -15.62 10.92
C SER A 59 10.86 -16.35 9.78
N VAL A 60 10.23 -16.67 8.64
CA VAL A 60 10.80 -17.47 7.54
C VAL A 60 10.70 -16.78 6.15
N ILE A 61 9.74 -15.89 5.95
CA ILE A 61 9.81 -14.81 4.96
C ILE A 61 11.02 -13.97 5.39
N ALA A 62 11.82 -13.51 4.44
CA ALA A 62 13.09 -12.82 4.71
C ALA A 62 12.94 -11.80 5.86
N PRO A 63 13.99 -11.56 6.69
CA PRO A 63 13.90 -10.76 7.93
C PRO A 63 13.33 -9.34 7.77
N ASN A 64 13.11 -8.89 6.54
CA ASN A 64 12.70 -7.55 6.19
C ASN A 64 11.31 -7.50 5.51
N VAL A 65 10.52 -8.58 5.54
CA VAL A 65 9.13 -8.53 5.02
C VAL A 65 8.14 -8.39 6.16
N VAL A 66 7.33 -7.34 6.12
CA VAL A 66 6.27 -7.03 7.08
C VAL A 66 4.95 -6.99 6.35
N ILE A 67 3.92 -7.64 6.90
CA ILE A 67 2.58 -7.62 6.31
C ILE A 67 1.59 -7.44 7.46
N GLY A 68 0.72 -6.45 7.33
CA GLY A 68 -0.39 -6.14 8.24
C GLY A 68 -1.54 -7.13 8.11
N THR A 69 -2.61 -6.81 8.82
CA THR A 69 -3.81 -7.61 9.00
C THR A 69 -4.94 -7.02 8.15
N ASN A 70 -6.19 -7.09 8.59
CA ASN A 70 -7.29 -6.36 7.93
C ASN A 70 -7.89 -5.28 8.84
N ASP A 71 -7.24 -5.03 9.98
CA ASP A 71 -7.56 -4.01 10.95
C ASP A 71 -6.43 -2.96 10.89
N ASP A 72 -6.65 -1.77 11.44
CA ASP A 72 -5.64 -0.71 11.51
C ASP A 72 -4.36 -1.18 12.23
N ASP A 73 -3.22 -1.14 11.54
CA ASP A 73 -1.93 -1.63 12.02
C ASP A 73 -0.86 -0.52 12.14
N ASP A 74 0.00 -0.65 13.15
CA ASP A 74 1.24 0.13 13.29
C ASP A 74 2.43 -0.73 12.83
N LEU A 75 2.88 -0.55 11.59
CA LEU A 75 3.97 -1.30 10.97
C LEU A 75 5.28 -0.51 10.98
N ILE A 76 6.35 -1.12 11.49
CA ILE A 76 7.68 -0.50 11.56
C ILE A 76 8.71 -1.45 10.96
N GLY A 77 9.47 -0.93 10.00
CA GLY A 77 10.58 -1.57 9.33
C GLY A 77 11.86 -1.63 10.19
N THR A 78 12.99 -1.69 9.51
CA THR A 78 14.33 -1.86 10.09
C THR A 78 15.30 -0.89 9.44
N SER A 79 16.60 -1.01 9.71
CA SER A 79 17.61 -0.21 8.99
C SER A 79 18.10 -0.88 7.70
N GLU A 80 17.31 -1.80 7.15
CA GLU A 80 17.66 -2.65 6.00
C GLU A 80 16.47 -2.61 5.05
N ASN A 81 16.70 -2.79 3.75
CA ASN A 81 15.64 -2.78 2.74
C ASN A 81 14.47 -3.71 3.09
N ASN A 82 13.30 -3.11 3.28
CA ASN A 82 12.05 -3.71 3.70
C ASN A 82 11.05 -3.87 2.54
N LEU A 83 10.19 -4.87 2.68
CA LEU A 83 8.98 -5.04 1.88
C LEU A 83 7.79 -5.01 2.84
N MET A 84 6.97 -3.98 2.77
CA MET A 84 5.88 -3.76 3.72
C MET A 84 4.55 -3.61 3.03
N TYR A 85 3.52 -4.27 3.56
CA TYR A 85 2.14 -4.21 3.08
C TYR A 85 1.18 -4.04 4.25
N GLY A 86 0.39 -2.96 4.31
CA GLY A 86 -0.65 -2.76 5.35
C GLY A 86 -1.86 -3.69 5.18
N ASN A 87 -2.23 -3.96 3.92
CA ASN A 87 -3.35 -4.81 3.48
C ASN A 87 -4.72 -4.13 3.60
N ARG A 88 -5.42 -4.19 4.74
CA ARG A 88 -6.65 -3.39 4.91
C ARG A 88 -6.63 -2.73 6.28
N GLY A 89 -7.36 -1.63 6.41
CA GLY A 89 -7.39 -0.83 7.62
C GLY A 89 -6.79 0.54 7.31
N ASP A 90 -6.90 1.46 8.26
CA ASP A 90 -6.19 2.74 8.16
C ASP A 90 -4.82 2.56 8.82
N ASP A 91 -3.80 2.23 8.04
CA ASP A 91 -2.50 1.76 8.53
C ASP A 91 -1.48 2.88 8.72
N ILE A 92 -0.56 2.70 9.66
CA ILE A 92 0.63 3.54 9.82
C ILE A 92 1.86 2.69 9.47
N ILE A 93 2.59 3.07 8.43
CA ILE A 93 3.76 2.35 7.93
C ILE A 93 5.00 3.24 8.01
N GLN A 94 6.06 2.74 8.63
CA GLN A 94 7.36 3.43 8.74
C GLN A 94 8.50 2.53 8.25
N GLY A 95 9.16 2.87 7.14
CA GLY A 95 10.28 2.12 6.56
C GLY A 95 11.57 2.20 7.39
N LEU A 96 11.91 3.42 7.84
CA LEU A 96 13.12 3.79 8.60
C LEU A 96 14.35 4.03 7.72
N ASP A 97 15.37 3.17 7.74
CA ASP A 97 16.54 3.31 6.85
C ASP A 97 16.52 2.14 5.86
N GLY A 98 16.98 2.34 4.63
CA GLY A 98 17.00 1.30 3.62
C GLY A 98 16.27 1.77 2.37
N ASN A 99 16.39 1.00 1.29
CA ASN A 99 15.58 1.24 0.09
C ASN A 99 14.40 0.28 0.14
N ASP A 100 13.25 0.80 0.51
CA ASP A 100 12.08 0.04 0.88
C ASP A 100 11.03 -0.01 -0.24
N LEU A 101 10.16 -1.01 -0.16
CA LEU A 101 8.93 -1.08 -0.93
C LEU A 101 7.76 -1.11 0.05
N LEU A 102 7.04 0.01 0.14
CA LEU A 102 6.00 0.26 1.13
C LEU A 102 4.65 0.44 0.44
N HIS A 103 3.72 -0.45 0.72
CA HIS A 103 2.35 -0.36 0.21
C HIS A 103 1.34 -0.32 1.35
N GLY A 104 0.46 0.70 1.35
CA GLY A 104 -0.61 0.86 2.34
C GLY A 104 -1.65 -0.25 2.21
N GLY A 105 -2.40 -0.26 1.11
CA GLY A 105 -3.35 -1.31 0.81
C GLY A 105 -4.75 -0.74 0.60
N LYS A 106 -5.70 -1.11 1.46
CA LYS A 106 -7.08 -0.61 1.41
C LYS A 106 -7.40 0.11 2.71
N GLY A 107 -7.71 1.39 2.63
CA GLY A 107 -8.03 2.24 3.77
C GLY A 107 -7.24 3.54 3.66
N ASP A 108 -7.45 4.46 4.60
CA ASP A 108 -6.79 5.76 4.55
C ASP A 108 -5.45 5.66 5.30
N ASP A 109 -4.37 5.38 4.56
CA ASP A 109 -3.08 5.01 5.12
C ASP A 109 -2.15 6.22 5.33
N THR A 110 -1.24 6.11 6.29
CA THR A 110 -0.10 7.02 6.47
C THR A 110 1.21 6.25 6.28
N VAL A 111 1.96 6.56 5.22
CA VAL A 111 3.19 5.86 4.86
C VAL A 111 4.39 6.81 4.86
N ASP A 112 5.45 6.44 5.57
CA ASP A 112 6.71 7.17 5.69
C ASP A 112 7.88 6.25 5.27
N GLY A 113 8.54 6.59 4.17
CA GLY A 113 9.72 5.88 3.63
C GLY A 113 10.90 5.93 4.59
N GLY A 114 11.36 7.15 4.88
CA GLY A 114 12.41 7.42 5.83
C GLY A 114 13.70 7.82 5.14
N ILE A 115 14.77 7.04 5.26
CA ILE A 115 16.06 7.30 4.62
C ILE A 115 16.38 6.20 3.62
N GLY A 116 16.58 6.58 2.37
CA GLY A 116 16.94 5.69 1.27
C GLY A 116 16.11 6.03 0.05
N ASP A 117 16.31 5.27 -1.03
CA ASP A 117 15.49 5.46 -2.23
C ASP A 117 14.31 4.47 -2.15
N ASP A 118 13.14 4.97 -1.80
CA ASP A 118 11.96 4.17 -1.48
C ASP A 118 10.96 4.10 -2.65
N ILE A 119 10.15 3.04 -2.68
CA ILE A 119 8.98 2.93 -3.55
C ILE A 119 7.74 2.87 -2.65
N ILE A 120 6.87 3.87 -2.78
CA ILE A 120 5.76 4.11 -1.86
C ILE A 120 4.45 4.15 -2.64
N GLY A 121 3.44 3.44 -2.17
CA GLY A 121 2.09 3.55 -2.72
C GLY A 121 1.04 3.30 -1.67
N GLY A 122 0.18 4.28 -1.40
CA GLY A 122 -0.94 4.09 -0.48
C GLY A 122 -1.98 3.08 -0.98
N GLN A 123 -2.13 2.99 -2.31
CA GLN A 123 -3.10 2.13 -3.00
C GLN A 123 -4.54 2.64 -2.85
N MET A 124 -5.50 1.86 -2.37
CA MET A 124 -6.92 2.27 -2.34
C MET A 124 -7.27 3.00 -1.04
N GLY A 125 -7.64 4.26 -1.12
CA GLY A 125 -7.99 5.08 0.03
C GLY A 125 -7.52 6.51 -0.18
N ASP A 126 -7.78 7.39 0.79
CA ASP A 126 -7.25 8.75 0.77
C ASP A 126 -5.98 8.80 1.62
N ASP A 127 -4.81 8.63 0.99
CA ASP A 127 -3.56 8.34 1.70
C ASP A 127 -2.68 9.59 1.94
N ILE A 128 -1.83 9.52 2.97
CA ILE A 128 -0.75 10.49 3.23
C ILE A 128 0.60 9.79 3.09
N LEU A 129 1.38 10.23 2.11
CA LEU A 129 2.66 9.63 1.74
C LEU A 129 3.81 10.62 2.01
N THR A 130 4.86 10.15 2.66
CA THR A 130 6.11 10.89 2.91
C THR A 130 7.26 10.03 2.41
N GLY A 131 8.09 10.57 1.51
CA GLY A 131 9.27 9.88 0.99
C GLY A 131 10.41 9.88 2.00
N GLY A 132 10.68 11.06 2.54
CA GLY A 132 11.78 11.28 3.45
C GLY A 132 13.03 11.73 2.70
N ALA A 133 14.15 11.02 2.87
CA ALA A 133 15.44 11.40 2.35
C ALA A 133 15.97 10.36 1.36
N GLY A 134 16.08 10.74 0.11
CA GLY A 134 16.58 9.88 -0.98
C GLY A 134 15.84 10.25 -2.24
N GLY A 135 16.00 9.47 -3.31
CA GLY A 135 15.18 9.63 -4.52
C GLY A 135 14.02 8.66 -4.50
N ASP A 136 12.84 9.14 -4.16
CA ASP A 136 11.68 8.28 -3.90
C ASP A 136 10.75 8.16 -5.12
N MET A 137 10.03 7.05 -5.20
CA MET A 137 9.03 6.80 -6.23
C MET A 137 7.65 6.58 -5.61
N PHE A 138 6.73 7.52 -5.87
CA PHE A 138 5.34 7.42 -5.43
C PHE A 138 4.46 6.82 -6.52
N GLU A 139 3.93 5.62 -6.29
CA GLU A 139 3.17 4.83 -7.26
C GLU A 139 1.66 5.10 -7.18
N PHE A 140 1.05 5.49 -8.30
CA PHE A 140 -0.40 5.73 -8.40
C PHE A 140 -1.04 4.97 -9.55
N GLY A 141 -2.27 4.50 -9.31
CA GLY A 141 -3.10 3.76 -10.26
C GLY A 141 -4.52 4.31 -10.35
N PHE A 142 -5.33 3.70 -11.21
CA PHE A 142 -6.73 4.06 -11.36
C PHE A 142 -7.54 3.75 -10.09
N GLY A 143 -8.15 4.77 -9.50
CA GLY A 143 -9.03 4.62 -8.33
C GLY A 143 -8.28 4.29 -7.05
N TYR A 144 -7.07 4.83 -6.91
CA TYR A 144 -6.29 4.77 -5.67
C TYR A 144 -6.95 5.68 -4.62
N GLY A 145 -7.07 6.97 -4.87
CA GLY A 145 -8.04 7.80 -4.17
C GLY A 145 -7.72 9.28 -4.34
N ASP A 146 -7.99 10.07 -3.31
CA ASP A 146 -7.55 11.46 -3.19
C ASP A 146 -6.31 11.52 -2.26
N ASP A 147 -5.13 11.29 -2.83
CA ASP A 147 -3.89 11.13 -2.07
C ASP A 147 -3.11 12.44 -1.87
N THR A 148 -2.27 12.48 -0.84
CA THR A 148 -1.36 13.60 -0.55
C THR A 148 0.08 13.11 -0.41
N ILE A 149 1.01 13.72 -1.16
CA ILE A 149 2.44 13.59 -0.93
C ILE A 149 2.90 14.81 -0.13
N ALA A 150 3.48 14.56 1.05
CA ALA A 150 3.76 15.58 2.05
C ALA A 150 5.08 16.34 1.80
N ASP A 151 6.03 15.76 1.08
CA ASP A 151 7.41 16.24 1.01
C ASP A 151 8.11 16.11 -0.36
N PHE A 152 7.35 15.92 -1.45
CA PHE A 152 7.91 15.75 -2.80
C PHE A 152 9.00 16.77 -3.17
N GLU A 153 10.18 16.29 -3.56
CA GLU A 153 11.33 17.08 -3.98
C GLU A 153 11.59 16.97 -5.50
N ASP A 154 11.31 18.07 -6.23
CA ASP A 154 11.56 18.20 -7.68
C ASP A 154 13.01 17.85 -8.07
N GLY A 155 13.16 17.01 -9.09
CA GLY A 155 14.44 16.53 -9.60
C GLY A 155 15.13 15.48 -8.73
N ILE A 156 14.49 15.05 -7.64
CA ILE A 156 14.93 13.94 -6.77
C ILE A 156 13.89 12.83 -6.78
N ASP A 157 12.63 13.16 -6.52
CA ASP A 157 11.52 12.22 -6.44
C ASP A 157 10.82 12.03 -7.79
N MET A 158 10.04 10.96 -7.89
CA MET A 158 9.30 10.59 -9.08
C MET A 158 7.86 10.15 -8.76
N ILE A 159 6.95 10.41 -9.69
CA ILE A 159 5.58 9.91 -9.68
C ILE A 159 5.46 8.77 -10.68
N GLY A 160 5.27 7.55 -10.17
CA GLY A 160 5.03 6.34 -10.96
C GLY A 160 3.56 6.21 -11.35
N LEU A 161 3.27 6.14 -12.65
CA LEU A 161 1.92 5.99 -13.19
C LEU A 161 1.68 4.54 -13.62
N LYS A 162 0.78 3.84 -12.93
CA LYS A 162 0.47 2.42 -13.14
C LYS A 162 -0.85 2.22 -13.89
N GLY A 163 -1.05 1.00 -14.38
CA GLY A 163 -2.32 0.59 -14.98
C GLY A 163 -2.63 1.22 -16.34
N GLY A 164 -1.63 1.79 -17.02
CA GLY A 164 -1.80 2.47 -18.31
C GLY A 164 -2.21 3.95 -18.21
N LEU A 165 -2.08 4.54 -17.01
CA LEU A 165 -2.05 5.99 -16.86
C LEU A 165 -0.84 6.56 -17.60
N SER A 166 -1.04 7.69 -18.28
CA SER A 166 0.03 8.43 -18.96
C SER A 166 0.02 9.90 -18.55
N PHE A 167 1.18 10.56 -18.64
CA PHE A 167 1.29 11.99 -18.30
C PHE A 167 0.30 12.84 -19.11
N GLU A 168 0.04 12.44 -20.35
CA GLU A 168 -0.84 13.12 -21.30
C GLU A 168 -2.32 13.11 -20.87
N GLN A 169 -2.69 12.22 -19.96
CA GLN A 169 -4.05 12.13 -19.40
C GLN A 169 -4.22 13.02 -18.17
N LEU A 170 -3.14 13.60 -17.65
CA LEU A 170 -3.15 14.37 -16.41
C LEU A 170 -3.44 15.86 -16.67
N SER A 171 -4.18 16.45 -15.74
CA SER A 171 -4.33 17.88 -15.56
C SER A 171 -3.63 18.28 -14.28
N ILE A 172 -2.66 19.19 -14.40
CA ILE A 172 -1.88 19.72 -13.28
C ILE A 172 -2.30 21.17 -13.05
N SER A 173 -2.58 21.53 -11.79
CA SER A 173 -3.07 22.86 -11.42
C SER A 173 -2.59 23.28 -10.04
N GLN A 174 -2.30 24.56 -9.84
CA GLN A 174 -1.96 25.10 -8.51
C GLN A 174 -3.23 25.34 -7.69
N ILE A 175 -3.19 24.96 -6.41
CA ILE A 175 -4.22 25.26 -5.40
C ILE A 175 -3.55 25.81 -4.15
N GLY A 176 -3.66 27.12 -3.92
CA GLY A 176 -2.94 27.75 -2.81
C GLY A 176 -1.43 27.62 -3.03
N ASN A 177 -0.73 26.97 -2.09
CA ASN A 177 0.69 26.67 -2.16
C ASN A 177 0.97 25.21 -2.60
N ASP A 178 -0.07 24.45 -2.94
CA ASP A 178 0.03 23.02 -3.26
C ASP A 178 -0.25 22.81 -4.75
N THR A 179 0.31 21.75 -5.32
CA THR A 179 0.03 21.35 -6.71
C THR A 179 -0.93 20.18 -6.72
N ARG A 180 -2.04 20.32 -7.44
CA ARG A 180 -2.98 19.23 -7.70
C ARG A 180 -2.70 18.60 -9.05
N ILE A 181 -2.45 17.30 -9.05
CA ILE A 181 -2.43 16.44 -10.23
C ILE A 181 -3.73 15.66 -10.26
N SER A 182 -4.41 15.63 -11.39
CA SER A 182 -5.68 14.93 -11.53
C SER A 182 -5.83 14.27 -12.88
N GLY A 183 -6.49 13.11 -12.92
CA GLY A 183 -6.76 12.33 -14.12
C GLY A 183 -8.11 11.62 -14.03
N ASP A 184 -8.34 10.64 -14.90
CA ASP A 184 -9.52 9.77 -14.75
C ASP A 184 -9.35 8.93 -13.49
N ARG A 185 -10.17 9.21 -12.45
CA ARG A 185 -10.12 8.52 -11.15
C ARG A 185 -8.74 8.57 -10.47
N LEU A 186 -7.97 9.62 -10.72
CA LEU A 186 -6.71 9.92 -10.04
C LEU A 186 -6.77 11.34 -9.49
N SER A 187 -6.34 11.52 -8.25
CA SER A 187 -6.24 12.81 -7.59
C SER A 187 -5.08 12.77 -6.60
N ILE A 188 -4.08 13.62 -6.82
CA ILE A 188 -2.89 13.72 -5.97
C ILE A 188 -2.70 15.19 -5.61
N ILE A 189 -2.41 15.48 -4.35
CA ILE A 189 -1.91 16.77 -3.87
C ILE A 189 -0.44 16.64 -3.54
N LEU A 190 0.40 17.46 -4.17
CA LEU A 190 1.77 17.69 -3.75
C LEU A 190 1.78 18.89 -2.79
N GLN A 191 1.91 18.61 -1.50
CA GLN A 191 1.80 19.63 -0.47
C GLN A 191 3.01 20.56 -0.51
N GLY A 192 2.78 21.88 -0.54
CA GLY A 192 3.83 22.89 -0.53
C GLY A 192 4.69 22.96 -1.80
N VAL A 193 4.31 22.23 -2.86
CA VAL A 193 5.03 22.22 -4.14
C VAL A 193 4.38 23.20 -5.12
N GLU A 194 5.18 24.12 -5.66
CA GLU A 194 4.75 25.04 -6.71
C GLU A 194 4.69 24.32 -8.06
N ILE A 195 3.64 24.55 -8.83
CA ILE A 195 3.40 23.89 -10.12
C ILE A 195 4.52 24.13 -11.14
N SER A 196 5.25 25.24 -11.00
CA SER A 196 6.39 25.53 -11.87
C SER A 196 7.59 24.60 -11.67
N ALA A 197 7.60 23.83 -10.58
CA ALA A 197 8.59 22.81 -10.29
C ALA A 197 8.16 21.43 -10.83
N ILE A 198 7.00 21.32 -11.47
CA ILE A 198 6.51 20.05 -12.01
C ILE A 198 6.56 20.09 -13.54
N ASP A 199 7.27 19.14 -14.13
CA ASP A 199 7.29 18.91 -15.57
C ASP A 199 7.15 17.42 -15.92
N ILE A 200 7.51 17.04 -17.15
CA ILE A 200 7.30 15.67 -17.63
C ILE A 200 8.35 14.69 -17.10
N ASP A 201 9.53 15.20 -16.71
CA ASP A 201 10.64 14.38 -16.23
C ASP A 201 10.39 13.83 -14.81
N ASP A 202 9.43 14.41 -14.08
CA ASP A 202 8.96 13.94 -12.76
C ASP A 202 8.06 12.70 -12.82
N PHE A 203 7.65 12.27 -14.02
CA PHE A 203 6.70 11.17 -14.19
C PHE A 203 7.34 9.96 -14.87
N MET A 204 7.07 8.78 -14.33
CA MET A 204 7.44 7.51 -14.94
C MET A 204 6.19 6.68 -15.26
N GLU A 205 5.95 6.44 -16.55
CA GLU A 205 4.91 5.49 -16.98
C GLU A 205 5.39 4.05 -16.76
N MET A 206 4.66 3.28 -15.97
CA MET A 206 5.00 1.91 -15.60
C MET A 206 4.19 0.92 -16.44
N VAL A 207 4.88 -0.10 -16.97
CA VAL A 207 4.34 -1.07 -17.95
C VAL A 207 3.79 -2.32 -17.29
#